data_AF-T1B387-F1
#
_entry.id   AF-T1B387-F1
#
_cell.length_a   1.000
_cell.length_b   1.000
_cell.length_c   1.000
_cell.angle_alpha   90.00
_cell.angle_beta   90.00
_cell.angle_gamma   90.00
#
_symmetry.space_group_name_H-M   'P 1'
#
loop_
_entity.id
_entity.type
_entity.pdbx_description
1 polymer ?
#
loop_
_entity_poly.entity_id
_entity_poly.type
_entity_poly.pdbx_seq_one_letter_code
_entity_poly.pdbx_strand_id
1 'polypeptide(L)'
;GRVHEVAQYIESHKHRKTLEKIMEELFRPVASPAPLHDLLAEFPVPLVVDFWYSRSASERLLRPGDFQIRAVSRTGSRDRWFASDRKTDDGYEPAESLPPSARVLYRPLGSMLPKTDVIVSDADFVEILTEIDIQSPIPPWVQRHRTGRHFLFAGLSFDNQTVRTFAKQIIKRSSTWH
;
A
#
# COMPACT_ATOMS: atom_id res chain seq x y z
N GLY A 1 7.10 -26.38 -14.89
CA GLY A 1 5.80 -26.28 -14.20
C GLY A 1 5.87 -26.89 -12.82
N ARG A 2 6.30 -26.15 -11.80
CA ARG A 2 6.21 -26.55 -10.38
C ARG A 2 6.06 -25.35 -9.42
N VAL A 3 5.81 -24.14 -9.93
CA VAL A 3 5.60 -22.93 -9.10
C VAL A 3 4.11 -22.64 -8.96
N HIS A 4 3.36 -22.76 -10.07
CA HIS A 4 1.89 -22.73 -10.11
C HIS A 4 1.25 -23.73 -9.13
N GLU A 5 1.72 -24.98 -9.10
CA GLU A 5 1.12 -26.02 -8.25
C GLU A 5 1.43 -25.80 -6.76
N VAL A 6 2.59 -25.23 -6.44
CA VAL A 6 2.95 -24.84 -5.07
C VAL A 6 2.13 -23.64 -4.62
N ALA A 7 1.90 -22.66 -5.51
CA ALA A 7 1.02 -21.52 -5.25
C ALA A 7 -0.44 -21.98 -5.02
N GLN A 8 -1.00 -22.83 -5.89
CA GLN A 8 -2.34 -23.43 -5.71
C GLN A 8 -2.43 -24.29 -4.44
N TYR A 9 -1.36 -25.00 -4.06
CA TYR A 9 -1.34 -25.81 -2.84
C TYR A 9 -1.33 -24.95 -1.57
N ILE A 10 -0.56 -23.86 -1.54
CA ILE A 10 -0.53 -22.88 -0.43
C ILE A 10 -1.86 -22.12 -0.35
N GLU A 11 -2.47 -21.80 -1.49
CA GLU A 11 -3.75 -21.10 -1.59
C GLU A 11 -4.94 -21.99 -1.18
N SER A 12 -4.90 -23.28 -1.50
CA SER A 12 -5.90 -24.27 -1.07
C SER A 12 -5.76 -24.69 0.41
N HIS A 13 -4.58 -24.55 1.01
CA HIS A 13 -4.31 -24.94 2.40
C HIS A 13 -3.96 -23.75 3.29
N LYS A 14 -4.94 -22.92 3.66
CA LYS A 14 -5.03 -22.12 4.91
C LYS A 14 -3.72 -21.65 5.58
N HIS A 15 -2.74 -21.14 4.84
CA HIS A 15 -1.48 -20.72 5.44
C HIS A 15 -1.10 -19.29 5.06
N ARG A 16 -2.09 -18.38 5.06
CA ARG A 16 -1.88 -16.92 5.06
C ARG A 16 -0.79 -16.51 6.05
N LYS A 17 -0.78 -17.11 7.25
CA LYS A 17 0.26 -16.92 8.26
C LYS A 17 1.67 -17.31 7.77
N THR A 18 1.79 -18.37 6.99
CA THR A 18 3.08 -18.79 6.39
C THR A 18 3.52 -17.80 5.32
N LEU A 19 2.60 -17.33 4.47
CA LEU A 19 2.90 -16.32 3.46
C LEU A 19 3.34 -14.99 4.11
N GLU A 20 2.61 -14.53 5.12
CA GLU A 20 2.97 -13.35 5.92
C GLU A 20 4.37 -13.52 6.55
N LYS A 21 4.67 -14.69 7.12
CA LYS A 21 5.99 -14.98 7.71
C LYS A 21 7.10 -14.96 6.66
N ILE A 22 6.88 -15.53 5.48
CA ILE A 22 7.85 -15.49 4.38
C ILE A 22 8.10 -14.04 3.94
N MET A 23 7.04 -13.23 3.83
CA MET A 23 7.14 -11.82 3.47
C MET A 23 7.89 -11.02 4.54
N GLU A 24 7.63 -11.28 5.82
CA GLU A 24 8.40 -10.70 6.92
C GLU A 24 9.87 -11.08 6.85
N GLU A 25 10.20 -12.34 6.57
CA GLU A 25 11.59 -12.78 6.45
C GLU A 25 12.30 -12.13 5.25
N LEU A 26 11.64 -12.07 4.10
CA LEU A 26 12.18 -11.49 2.87
C LEU A 26 12.47 -9.99 3.00
N PHE A 27 11.60 -9.26 3.68
CA PHE A 27 11.68 -7.80 3.83
C PHE A 27 12.12 -7.35 5.24
N ARG A 28 12.58 -8.29 6.08
CA ARG A 28 13.21 -7.98 7.38
C ARG A 28 14.42 -7.07 7.22
N PRO A 29 15.35 -7.30 6.25
CA PRO A 29 16.40 -6.34 5.98
C PRO A 29 15.78 -5.06 5.41
N VAL A 30 15.93 -3.96 6.13
CA VAL A 30 15.55 -2.65 5.61
C VAL A 30 16.60 -2.28 4.57
N ALA A 31 16.23 -2.34 3.29
CA ALA A 31 17.07 -1.85 2.23
C ALA A 31 17.40 -0.37 2.47
N SER A 32 18.64 0.04 2.16
CA SER A 32 19.05 1.44 2.25
C SER A 32 18.04 2.30 1.49
N PRO A 33 17.53 3.39 2.11
CA PRO A 33 16.59 4.28 1.42
C PRO A 33 17.20 4.77 0.11
N ALA A 34 16.42 4.67 -0.98
CA ALA A 34 16.79 5.31 -2.24
C ALA A 34 16.90 6.84 -2.07
N PRO A 35 17.73 7.54 -2.86
CA PRO A 35 17.85 9.01 -2.80
C PRO A 35 16.52 9.77 -2.89
N LEU A 36 15.53 9.19 -3.59
CA LEU A 36 14.18 9.76 -3.67
C LEU A 36 13.49 9.81 -2.29
N HIS A 37 13.71 8.81 -1.42
CA HIS A 37 13.16 8.84 -0.07
C HIS A 37 13.79 9.96 0.76
N ASP A 38 15.09 10.23 0.59
CA ASP A 38 15.75 11.34 1.28
C ASP A 38 15.20 12.68 0.81
N LEU A 39 15.04 12.85 -0.51
CA LEU A 39 14.45 14.06 -1.09
C LEU A 39 13.03 14.29 -0.59
N LEU A 40 12.19 13.26 -0.54
CA LEU A 40 10.81 13.36 -0.03
C LEU A 40 10.74 13.55 1.49
N ALA A 41 11.77 13.13 2.23
CA ALA A 41 11.87 13.39 3.66
C ALA A 41 12.28 14.84 3.95
N GLU A 42 13.11 15.44 3.10
CA GLU A 42 13.51 16.84 3.16
C GLU A 42 12.37 17.77 2.69
N PHE A 43 11.71 17.42 1.59
CA PHE A 43 10.59 18.16 0.99
C PHE A 43 9.30 17.34 1.07
N PRO A 44 8.65 17.29 2.25
CA PRO A 44 7.47 16.45 2.45
C PRO A 44 6.30 16.92 1.60
N VAL A 45 5.71 15.98 0.87
CA VAL A 45 4.45 16.17 0.14
C VAL A 45 3.26 15.59 0.93
N PRO A 46 2.03 16.12 0.75
CA PRO A 46 0.86 15.67 1.52
C PRO A 46 0.47 14.20 1.32
N LEU A 47 0.72 13.64 0.14
CA LEU A 47 0.41 12.25 -0.20
C LEU A 47 1.58 11.63 -0.95
N VAL A 48 2.11 10.53 -0.42
CA VAL A 48 3.01 9.61 -1.12
C VAL A 48 2.28 8.29 -1.29
N VAL A 49 2.27 7.76 -2.52
CA VAL A 49 1.77 6.42 -2.81
C VAL A 49 2.98 5.52 -3.04
N ASP A 50 3.24 4.61 -2.10
CA ASP A 50 4.33 3.64 -2.19
C ASP A 50 3.79 2.28 -2.64
N PHE A 51 4.14 1.89 -3.87
CA PHE A 51 3.73 0.63 -4.49
C PHE A 51 4.81 -0.45 -4.32
N TRP A 52 5.30 -0.62 -3.09
CA TRP A 52 6.29 -1.63 -2.74
C TRP A 52 6.01 -2.23 -1.35
N TYR A 53 6.67 -3.33 -1.00
CA TYR A 53 6.47 -4.01 0.29
C TYR A 53 7.50 -3.61 1.36
N SER A 54 8.67 -3.10 0.95
CA SER A 54 9.75 -2.73 1.88
C SER A 54 9.29 -1.67 2.89
N ARG A 55 9.77 -1.80 4.13
CA ARG A 55 9.53 -0.86 5.22
C ARG A 55 10.26 0.48 5.06
N SER A 56 11.20 0.58 4.11
CA SER A 56 12.07 1.75 3.92
C SER A 56 11.30 3.07 3.78
N ALA A 57 10.23 3.12 2.98
CA ALA A 57 9.43 4.35 2.87
C ALA A 57 8.70 4.71 4.17
N SER A 58 8.14 3.72 4.87
CA SER A 58 7.46 3.94 6.16
C SER A 58 8.41 4.47 7.22
N GLU A 59 9.61 3.92 7.30
CA GLU A 59 10.62 4.28 8.29
C GLU A 59 11.32 5.60 7.95
N ARG A 60 11.54 5.88 6.66
CA ARG A 60 12.24 7.09 6.23
C ARG A 60 11.32 8.30 6.11
N LEU A 61 10.09 8.10 5.63
CA LEU A 61 9.20 9.20 5.30
C LEU A 61 8.29 9.58 6.45
N LEU A 62 7.81 8.67 7.30
CA LEU A 62 6.82 9.02 8.33
C LEU A 62 7.49 9.58 9.58
N ARG A 63 6.96 10.71 10.06
CA ARG A 63 7.30 11.36 11.33
C ARG A 63 6.15 11.18 12.33
N PRO A 64 6.38 11.28 13.65
CA PRO A 64 5.29 11.32 14.63
C PRO A 64 4.22 12.34 14.23
N GLY A 65 2.95 11.91 14.20
CA GLY A 65 1.83 12.71 13.71
C GLY A 65 1.42 12.45 12.26
N ASP A 66 2.29 11.88 11.43
CA ASP A 66 1.94 11.46 10.07
C ASP A 66 1.10 10.17 10.08
N PHE A 67 0.45 9.88 8.95
CA PHE A 67 -0.43 8.73 8.83
C PHE A 67 0.04 7.77 7.75
N GLN A 68 -0.18 6.48 8.01
CA GLN A 68 -0.03 5.43 7.02
C GLN A 68 -1.40 4.82 6.75
N ILE A 69 -1.77 4.69 5.47
CA ILE A 69 -2.92 3.90 5.06
C ILE A 69 -2.42 2.70 4.27
N ARG A 70 -2.88 1.49 4.58
CA ARG A 70 -2.41 0.26 3.96
C ARG A 70 -3.59 -0.57 3.50
N ALA A 71 -3.47 -1.19 2.33
CA ALA A 71 -4.40 -2.24 1.95
C ALA A 71 -4.34 -3.40 2.95
N VAL A 72 -5.49 -4.03 3.16
CA VAL A 72 -5.67 -5.18 4.05
C VAL A 72 -6.14 -6.35 3.20
N SER A 73 -5.54 -7.52 3.37
CA SER A 73 -6.05 -8.72 2.72
C SER A 73 -7.41 -9.07 3.29
N ARG A 74 -8.34 -9.41 2.40
CA ARG A 74 -9.70 -9.78 2.72
C ARG A 74 -9.91 -11.30 2.73
N THR A 75 -8.80 -12.04 2.68
CA THR A 75 -8.76 -13.49 2.84
C THR A 75 -9.12 -13.84 4.30
N GLY A 76 -10.40 -14.06 4.59
CA GLY A 76 -10.92 -14.48 5.90
C GLY A 76 -11.87 -13.49 6.59
N SER A 77 -11.91 -12.22 6.16
CA SER A 77 -12.93 -11.22 6.53
C SER A 77 -13.06 -10.22 5.38
N ARG A 78 -14.30 -9.98 4.93
CA ARG A 78 -14.61 -9.11 3.77
C ARG A 78 -14.98 -7.68 4.18
N ASP A 79 -14.69 -7.29 5.41
CA ASP A 79 -15.33 -6.12 5.99
C ASP A 79 -14.57 -4.82 5.68
N ARG A 80 -13.28 -4.91 5.32
CA ARG A 80 -12.42 -3.72 5.15
C ARG A 80 -11.42 -3.88 4.01
N TRP A 81 -11.20 -2.82 3.25
CA TRP A 81 -10.17 -2.76 2.20
C TRP A 81 -8.83 -2.23 2.69
N PHE A 82 -8.84 -1.46 3.78
CA PHE A 82 -7.66 -0.79 4.29
C PHE A 82 -7.74 -0.60 5.81
N ALA A 83 -6.55 -0.46 6.40
CA ALA A 83 -6.34 0.02 7.76
C ALA A 83 -5.53 1.32 7.71
N SER A 84 -5.75 2.18 8.70
CA SER A 84 -5.02 3.43 8.84
C SER A 84 -4.42 3.50 10.22
N ASP A 85 -3.19 3.98 10.30
CA ASP A 85 -2.40 4.03 11.51
C ASP A 85 -1.69 5.39 11.59
N ARG A 86 -1.74 6.06 12.75
CA ARG A 86 -0.96 7.27 13.04
C ARG A 86 0.41 6.86 13.56
N LYS A 87 1.48 7.45 13.01
CA LYS A 87 2.84 7.27 13.52
C LYS A 87 2.98 7.99 14.86
N THR A 88 3.49 7.28 15.86
CA THR A 88 3.89 7.84 17.17
C THR A 88 5.39 7.68 17.35
N ASP A 89 5.95 8.29 18.41
CA ASP A 89 7.35 8.08 18.79
C ASP A 89 7.64 6.60 19.09
N ASP A 90 6.67 5.90 19.69
CA ASP A 90 6.81 4.50 20.11
C ASP A 90 6.37 3.47 19.05
N GLY A 91 5.89 3.91 17.88
CA GLY A 91 5.40 3.00 16.85
C GLY A 91 4.25 3.56 16.04
N TYR A 92 3.09 2.89 16.14
CA TYR A 92 1.88 3.28 15.42
C TYR A 92 0.64 3.00 16.28
N GLU A 93 -0.35 3.86 16.16
CA GLU A 93 -1.67 3.70 16.78
C GLU A 93 -2.75 3.64 15.70
N PRO A 94 -3.76 2.76 15.83
CA PRO A 94 -4.88 2.72 14.88
C PRO A 94 -5.57 4.09 14.79
N ALA A 95 -5.89 4.51 13.58
CA ALA A 95 -6.59 5.76 13.29
C ALA A 95 -7.88 5.48 12.52
N GLU A 96 -9.05 5.79 13.11
CA GLU A 96 -10.33 5.61 12.43
C GLU A 96 -10.59 6.68 11.37
N SER A 97 -10.03 7.88 11.55
CA SER A 97 -10.17 9.00 10.62
C SER A 97 -8.89 9.83 10.55
N LEU A 98 -8.72 10.52 9.42
CA LEU A 98 -7.57 11.38 9.15
C LEU A 98 -8.09 12.80 8.84
N PRO A 99 -7.44 13.85 9.37
CA PRO A 99 -7.80 15.23 9.02
C PRO A 99 -7.51 15.51 7.53
N PRO A 100 -8.21 16.45 6.88
CA PRO A 100 -7.93 16.82 5.48
C PRO A 100 -6.49 17.28 5.21
N SER A 101 -5.83 17.85 6.23
CA SER A 101 -4.44 18.30 6.21
C SER A 101 -3.42 17.21 6.54
N ALA A 102 -3.86 15.97 6.76
CA ALA A 102 -2.96 14.87 7.10
C ALA A 102 -1.88 14.68 6.04
N ARG A 103 -0.66 14.37 6.48
CA ARG A 103 0.36 13.81 5.60
C ARG A 103 0.24 12.30 5.60
N VAL A 104 0.12 11.71 4.41
CA VAL A 104 -0.24 10.31 4.24
C VAL A 104 0.77 9.56 3.38
N LEU A 105 1.27 8.45 3.92
CA LEU A 105 1.87 7.37 3.12
C LEU A 105 0.79 6.32 2.84
N TYR A 106 0.31 6.27 1.60
CA TYR A 106 -0.62 5.24 1.15
C TYR A 106 0.17 4.07 0.54
N ARG A 107 -0.10 2.85 1.03
CA ARG A 107 0.54 1.60 0.60
C ARG A 107 -0.51 0.65 0.02
N PRO A 108 -0.75 0.69 -1.31
CA PRO A 108 -1.82 -0.08 -1.95
C PRO A 108 -1.62 -1.60 -1.90
N LEU A 109 -0.40 -2.06 -1.63
CA LEU A 109 -0.07 -3.48 -1.47
C LEU A 109 0.02 -3.92 0.00
N GLY A 110 -0.37 -3.05 0.93
CA GLY A 110 -0.23 -3.30 2.36
C GLY A 110 1.16 -2.99 2.89
N SER A 111 1.45 -3.43 4.12
CA SER A 111 2.78 -3.31 4.72
C SER A 111 2.97 -4.19 5.95
N MET A 112 4.23 -4.36 6.35
CA MET A 112 4.64 -5.07 7.56
C MET A 112 4.58 -4.23 8.85
N LEU A 113 4.15 -2.97 8.74
CA LEU A 113 4.10 -2.03 9.86
C LEU A 113 2.69 -1.43 10.01
N PRO A 114 2.13 -1.36 11.23
CA PRO A 114 2.64 -1.96 12.47
C PRO A 114 2.52 -3.48 12.56
N LYS A 115 1.67 -4.08 11.72
CA LYS A 115 1.46 -5.52 11.61
C LYS A 115 1.49 -5.91 10.14
N THR A 116 2.07 -7.07 9.86
CA THR A 116 2.06 -7.67 8.53
C THR A 116 0.66 -7.94 8.04
N ASP A 117 0.32 -7.19 6.99
CA ASP A 117 -0.86 -7.38 6.17
C ASP A 117 -0.53 -6.85 4.78
N VAL A 118 -0.44 -7.76 3.82
CA VAL A 118 0.04 -7.49 2.46
C VAL A 118 -0.85 -8.14 1.41
N ILE A 119 -0.97 -7.50 0.25
CA ILE A 119 -1.64 -8.02 -0.93
C ILE A 119 -0.59 -8.74 -1.75
N VAL A 120 -0.65 -10.06 -1.82
CA VAL A 120 0.44 -10.83 -2.45
C VAL A 120 -0.02 -12.12 -3.13
N SER A 121 -1.15 -12.70 -2.72
CA SER A 121 -1.70 -13.88 -3.41
C SER A 121 -2.56 -13.50 -4.62
N ASP A 122 -2.77 -14.46 -5.52
CA ASP A 122 -3.66 -14.30 -6.67
C ASP A 122 -5.10 -13.99 -6.20
N ALA A 123 -5.59 -14.67 -5.16
CA ALA A 123 -6.87 -14.34 -4.53
C ALA A 123 -6.96 -12.87 -4.06
N ASP A 124 -5.90 -12.33 -3.42
CA ASP A 124 -5.88 -10.93 -2.98
C ASP A 124 -6.02 -9.98 -4.19
N PHE A 125 -5.25 -10.24 -5.25
CA PHE A 125 -5.27 -9.40 -6.45
C PHE A 125 -6.58 -9.52 -7.22
N VAL A 126 -7.17 -10.71 -7.34
CA VAL A 126 -8.47 -10.90 -7.99
C VAL A 126 -9.56 -10.10 -7.29
N GLU A 127 -9.60 -10.13 -5.95
CA GLU A 127 -10.60 -9.38 -5.18
C GLU A 127 -10.43 -7.86 -5.35
N ILE A 128 -9.19 -7.35 -5.27
CA ILE A 128 -8.94 -5.92 -5.46
C ILE A 128 -9.24 -5.49 -6.90
N LEU A 129 -8.74 -6.23 -7.89
CA LEU A 129 -8.85 -5.82 -9.30
C LEU A 129 -10.30 -5.84 -9.80
N THR A 130 -11.17 -6.66 -9.21
CA THR A 130 -12.60 -6.68 -9.52
C THR A 130 -13.32 -5.41 -9.03
N GLU A 131 -12.86 -4.82 -7.93
CA GLU A 131 -13.53 -3.71 -7.24
C GLU A 131 -12.86 -2.35 -7.47
N ILE A 132 -11.60 -2.34 -7.91
CA ILE A 132 -10.80 -1.12 -8.06
C ILE A 132 -11.35 -0.18 -9.14
N ASP A 133 -12.06 -0.70 -10.14
CA ASP A 133 -12.67 0.12 -11.19
C ASP A 133 -13.75 1.06 -10.67
N ILE A 134 -14.52 0.63 -9.67
CA ILE A 134 -15.50 1.44 -8.94
C ILE A 134 -14.90 2.15 -7.71
N GLN A 135 -13.59 1.99 -7.50
CA GLN A 135 -12.75 2.68 -6.51
C GLN A 135 -12.93 2.20 -5.06
N SER A 136 -13.69 1.13 -4.79
CA SER A 136 -13.93 0.62 -3.42
C SER A 136 -12.66 0.37 -2.61
N PRO A 137 -11.58 -0.23 -3.19
CA PRO A 137 -10.34 -0.50 -2.46
C PRO A 137 -9.48 0.75 -2.18
N ILE A 138 -9.75 1.88 -2.85
CA ILE A 138 -8.97 3.11 -2.67
C ILE A 138 -9.54 3.88 -1.46
N PRO A 139 -8.73 4.22 -0.45
CA PRO A 139 -9.22 4.88 0.76
C PRO A 139 -9.97 6.19 0.44
N PRO A 140 -11.14 6.46 1.07
CA PRO A 140 -11.91 7.69 0.82
C PRO A 140 -11.11 8.97 1.06
N TRP A 141 -10.16 8.96 2.01
CA TRP A 141 -9.24 10.08 2.20
C TRP A 141 -8.39 10.33 0.95
N VAL A 142 -7.79 9.28 0.37
CA VAL A 142 -6.98 9.39 -0.86
C VAL A 142 -7.85 9.86 -2.03
N GLN A 143 -9.07 9.32 -2.16
CA GLN A 143 -10.00 9.71 -3.22
C GLN A 143 -10.35 11.21 -3.18
N ARG A 144 -10.60 11.76 -1.98
CA ARG A 144 -10.89 13.18 -1.79
C ARG A 144 -9.64 14.03 -1.94
N HIS A 145 -8.52 13.59 -1.39
CA HIS A 145 -7.28 14.35 -1.41
C HIS A 145 -6.73 14.52 -2.83
N ARG A 146 -6.83 13.49 -3.69
CA ARG A 146 -6.32 13.57 -5.06
C ARG A 146 -7.10 14.51 -6.00
N THR A 147 -8.32 14.92 -5.65
CA THR A 147 -9.13 15.80 -6.51
C THR A 147 -8.43 17.14 -6.70
N GLY A 148 -8.35 17.59 -7.96
CA GLY A 148 -7.64 18.79 -8.37
C GLY A 148 -6.11 18.67 -8.34
N ARG A 149 -5.53 17.47 -8.17
CA ARG A 149 -4.08 17.26 -8.04
C ARG A 149 -3.53 16.36 -9.14
N HIS A 150 -2.24 16.51 -9.42
CA HIS A 150 -1.49 15.69 -10.37
C HIS A 150 -0.54 14.74 -9.65
N PHE A 151 -0.16 13.64 -10.31
CA PHE A 151 0.77 12.65 -9.79
C PHE A 151 2.06 12.66 -10.60
N LEU A 152 3.18 12.60 -9.90
CA LEU A 152 4.49 12.24 -10.46
C LEU A 152 4.74 10.75 -10.17
N PHE A 153 5.03 9.98 -11.21
CA PHE A 153 5.45 8.59 -11.06
C PHE A 153 6.98 8.48 -11.15
N ALA A 154 7.58 7.78 -10.20
CA ALA A 154 9.03 7.56 -10.15
C ALA A 154 9.33 6.13 -9.73
N GLY A 155 10.36 5.52 -10.33
CA GLY A 155 10.78 4.15 -9.99
C GLY A 155 9.85 3.02 -10.43
N LEU A 156 8.85 3.30 -11.29
CA LEU A 156 7.91 2.30 -11.80
C LEU A 156 8.22 2.00 -13.27
N SER A 157 8.48 0.73 -13.60
CA SER A 157 8.71 0.26 -14.98
C SER A 157 7.41 0.16 -15.79
N PHE A 158 6.26 0.04 -15.12
CA PHE A 158 4.95 -0.22 -15.74
C PHE A 158 4.94 -1.45 -16.67
N ASP A 159 5.78 -2.44 -16.42
CA ASP A 159 5.92 -3.65 -17.24
C ASP A 159 4.71 -4.59 -17.14
N ASN A 160 4.08 -4.67 -15.98
CA ASN A 160 2.95 -5.56 -15.71
C ASN A 160 1.61 -4.81 -15.65
N GLN A 161 0.53 -5.55 -15.96
CA GLN A 161 -0.82 -5.02 -16.00
C GLN A 161 -1.29 -4.52 -14.62
N THR A 162 -0.90 -5.19 -13.55
CA THR A 162 -1.30 -4.84 -12.18
C THR A 162 -0.86 -3.43 -11.81
N VAL A 163 0.44 -3.11 -11.93
CA VAL A 163 0.99 -1.77 -11.66
C VAL A 163 0.30 -0.72 -12.52
N ARG A 164 0.09 -1.00 -13.82
CA ARG A 164 -0.62 -0.08 -14.72
C ARG A 164 -2.07 0.15 -14.29
N THR A 165 -2.78 -0.89 -13.86
CA THR A 165 -4.16 -0.78 -13.37
C THR A 165 -4.19 0.06 -12.10
N PHE A 166 -3.37 -0.25 -11.10
CA PHE A 166 -3.31 0.54 -9.86
C PHE A 166 -3.00 2.01 -10.14
N ALA A 167 -1.97 2.31 -10.95
CA ALA A 167 -1.62 3.68 -11.31
C ALA A 167 -2.79 4.41 -11.97
N LYS A 168 -3.41 3.80 -12.99
CA LYS A 168 -4.59 4.37 -13.68
C LYS A 168 -5.74 4.64 -12.72
N GLN A 169 -6.06 3.69 -11.85
CA GLN A 169 -7.19 3.85 -10.93
C GLN A 169 -6.90 4.83 -9.79
N ILE A 170 -5.64 4.94 -9.35
CA ILE A 170 -5.23 5.93 -8.34
C ILE A 170 -5.32 7.35 -8.89
N ILE A 171 -4.98 7.59 -10.17
CA ILE A 171 -5.10 8.92 -10.77
C ILE A 171 -6.48 9.20 -11.36
N LYS A 172 -7.34 8.18 -11.50
CA LYS A 172 -8.71 8.35 -12.01
C LYS A 172 -9.46 9.37 -11.15
N ARG A 173 -10.07 10.37 -11.80
CA ARG A 173 -10.78 11.50 -11.14
C ARG A 173 -9.87 12.41 -10.29
N SER A 174 -8.55 12.43 -10.55
CA SER A 174 -7.63 13.36 -9.87
C SER A 174 -7.62 14.75 -10.53
N SER A 175 -7.50 14.83 -11.85
CA SER A 175 -7.52 16.08 -12.61
C SER A 175 -8.28 15.91 -13.92
N THR A 176 -8.79 17.03 -14.46
CA THR A 176 -9.38 17.12 -15.81
C THR A 176 -8.34 17.30 -16.90
N TRP A 177 -7.08 17.53 -16.53
CA TRP A 177 -5.94 17.69 -17.43
C TRP A 177 -5.03 16.46 -17.30
N HIS A 178 -4.68 15.85 -18.43
CA HIS A 178 -3.86 14.64 -18.53
C HIS A 178 -2.53 14.94 -19.21
#